data_AF-A0A8T1Q8F5-F1
#
_entry.id   AF-A0A8T1Q8F5-F1
#
_cell.length_a   1.000
_cell.length_b   1.000
_cell.length_c   1.000
_cell.angle_alpha   90.00
_cell.angle_beta   90.00
_cell.angle_gamma   90.00
#
_symmetry.space_group_name_H-M   'P 1'
#
loop_
_entity.id
_entity.type
_entity.pdbx_description
1 polymer ?
#
loop_
_entity_poly.entity_id
_entity_poly.type
_entity_poly.pdbx_seq_one_letter_code
_entity_poly.pdbx_strand_id
1 'polypeptide(L)'
;MLAIGVGSPTTIMLNGTNCNVLLKELQQIWNDIGESEAEKDRMLLELERECLEVYRRKVEEAANAKARLHHSVAAKEAELATLMAALGELNLHSPIQAERSASLKEKLASVTPLVEELKMKKEERMKQFVDTKAQIEKISGEISGYNHFNNGMVRTLELDEQDLSQRKLTEYQTQLHTLQKEKSDRLHKVLENVNEVHSLCGVLGLDFGQTVSDVHPSLHDTSVEQSTNVSNSTLEGLEQAIAKLKIERKTRLLKLKDIVASLLELWNLMDSPKEEKNNFSRITSILGSSETEITEPGVLSTEIIEQASAEVQRLTKLKASRMKELVMKKRSELEEICRMTHIEPDTSTAAEKSSALIDSGLVDPSELLANIEAQIARIKQEALSRKEIMDRIDRWLSACEEENWLEDYNQDENRYNAGRGAHINLKRAERARVAVNKIPAMVENLIHKTLAWEDEKNMFFLYDGVRLVLILEEYKLTRQQKEEEKKRHRDQKKLQDLLLTEKESIYGSKPSPRKSNSFRKPNGYRANGNGSMTPTPRRNSVGSGTPELLTPRSFSGRQNGYFKEMRRLSTAPLNFVALSKEDTMSYASVCGSELGSPRLN
;
A
#
# COMPACT_ATOMS: atom_id res chain seq x y z
N MET A 1 -81.95 32.56 -70.79
CA MET A 1 -80.66 32.54 -70.07
C MET A 1 -79.94 31.29 -70.55
N LEU A 2 -79.00 31.45 -71.50
CA LEU A 2 -77.58 31.79 -71.29
C LEU A 2 -76.81 30.58 -70.70
N ALA A 3 -75.70 30.09 -71.24
CA ALA A 3 -74.94 30.49 -72.43
C ALA A 3 -73.81 29.47 -72.70
N ILE A 4 -73.22 29.57 -73.90
CA ILE A 4 -71.84 29.18 -74.31
C ILE A 4 -71.63 27.67 -74.49
N GLY A 5 -71.15 27.15 -75.61
CA GLY A 5 -70.48 27.75 -76.76
C GLY A 5 -69.36 26.80 -77.21
N VAL A 6 -69.62 26.01 -78.25
CA VAL A 6 -68.59 25.31 -79.04
C VAL A 6 -69.13 25.39 -80.47
N GLY A 7 -68.81 26.45 -81.19
CA GLY A 7 -67.51 26.54 -81.82
C GLY A 7 -67.74 26.17 -83.28
N SER A 8 -68.21 27.16 -84.04
CA SER A 8 -68.24 27.13 -85.49
C SER A 8 -66.95 26.50 -86.01
N PRO A 9 -66.96 25.71 -87.09
CA PRO A 9 -65.81 25.71 -87.95
C PRO A 9 -65.73 27.16 -88.45
N THR A 10 -64.77 27.90 -87.90
CA THR A 10 -64.29 29.14 -88.46
C THR A 10 -64.26 28.95 -89.96
N THR A 11 -65.10 29.74 -90.63
CA THR A 11 -65.14 29.96 -92.07
C THR A 11 -63.84 29.52 -92.71
N ILE A 12 -63.82 28.31 -93.26
CA ILE A 12 -62.93 28.06 -94.36
C ILE A 12 -63.42 29.06 -95.38
N MET A 13 -62.63 30.11 -95.63
CA MET A 13 -62.75 30.90 -96.84
C MET A 13 -62.52 29.93 -98.00
N LEU A 14 -63.56 29.18 -98.33
CA LEU A 14 -63.69 28.51 -99.59
C LEU A 14 -63.96 29.65 -100.56
N ASN A 15 -62.89 30.11 -101.21
CA ASN A 15 -62.95 30.63 -102.57
C ASN A 15 -63.43 29.49 -103.51
N GLY A 16 -64.62 28.95 -103.24
CA GLY A 16 -65.14 27.74 -103.85
C GLY A 16 -66.35 28.09 -104.69
N THR A 17 -66.15 28.13 -106.00
CA THR A 17 -67.17 27.73 -106.96
C THR A 17 -67.83 26.46 -106.43
N ASN A 18 -69.12 26.55 -106.09
CA ASN A 18 -69.88 25.43 -105.55
C ASN A 18 -69.79 24.26 -106.55
N CYS A 19 -69.64 23.00 -106.11
CA CYS A 19 -69.48 21.85 -107.02
C CYS A 19 -70.59 21.81 -108.09
N ASN A 20 -71.80 22.26 -107.73
CA ASN A 20 -72.94 22.42 -108.63
C ASN A 20 -72.74 23.48 -109.74
N VAL A 21 -71.94 24.52 -109.51
CA VAL A 21 -71.60 25.56 -110.50
C VAL A 21 -70.58 25.01 -111.49
N LEU A 22 -69.53 24.33 -111.02
CA LEU A 22 -68.52 23.69 -111.87
C LEU A 22 -69.13 22.56 -112.71
N LEU A 23 -70.08 21.81 -112.16
CA LEU A 23 -70.79 20.75 -112.90
C LEU A 23 -71.66 21.33 -114.03
N LYS A 24 -72.32 22.47 -113.80
CA LYS A 24 -73.10 23.18 -114.82
C LYS A 24 -72.22 23.77 -115.92
N GLU A 25 -71.06 24.33 -115.55
CA GLU A 25 -70.06 24.81 -116.51
C GLU A 25 -69.47 23.67 -117.34
N LEU A 26 -69.14 22.53 -116.71
CA LEU A 26 -68.67 21.33 -117.40
C LEU A 26 -69.72 20.77 -118.37
N GLN A 27 -71.00 20.78 -117.96
CA GLN A 27 -72.11 20.34 -118.80
C GLN A 27 -72.39 21.28 -119.97
N GLN A 28 -72.21 22.60 -119.78
CA GLN A 28 -72.25 23.57 -120.87
C GLN A 28 -71.09 23.34 -121.87
N ILE A 29 -69.86 23.14 -121.38
CA ILE A 29 -68.69 22.89 -122.22
C ILE A 29 -68.85 21.58 -123.02
N TRP A 30 -69.35 20.51 -122.41
CA TRP A 30 -69.64 19.26 -123.12
C TRP A 30 -70.70 19.42 -124.21
N ASN A 31 -71.71 20.28 -123.99
CA ASN A 31 -72.71 20.60 -125.01
C ASN A 31 -72.12 21.42 -126.16
N ASP A 32 -71.19 22.32 -125.89
CA ASP A 32 -70.51 23.16 -126.89
C ASP A 32 -69.51 22.36 -127.76
N ILE A 33 -68.86 21.33 -127.18
CA ILE A 33 -67.91 20.44 -127.88
C ILE A 33 -68.63 19.34 -128.67
N GLY A 34 -69.85 18.97 -128.28
CA GLY A 34 -70.64 17.91 -128.92
C GLY A 34 -70.33 16.50 -128.38
N GLU A 35 -69.95 16.38 -127.12
CA GLU A 35 -69.65 15.08 -126.48
C GLU A 35 -70.87 14.15 -126.44
N SER A 36 -70.64 12.85 -126.59
CA SER A 36 -71.73 11.86 -126.57
C SER A 36 -72.29 11.67 -125.15
N GLU A 37 -73.59 11.41 -125.02
CA GLU A 37 -74.23 11.19 -123.71
C GLU A 37 -73.55 10.05 -122.92
N ALA A 38 -73.10 8.99 -123.61
CA ALA A 38 -72.37 7.89 -122.98
C ALA A 38 -71.01 8.31 -122.40
N GLU A 39 -70.33 9.28 -123.01
CA GLU A 39 -69.04 9.80 -122.54
C GLU A 39 -69.22 10.82 -121.40
N LYS A 40 -70.27 11.65 -121.45
CA LYS A 40 -70.67 12.53 -120.34
C LYS A 40 -71.03 11.71 -119.09
N ASP A 41 -71.82 10.66 -119.24
CA ASP A 41 -72.16 9.73 -118.15
C ASP A 41 -70.92 9.03 -117.60
N ARG A 42 -69.98 8.62 -118.47
CA ARG A 42 -68.70 8.02 -118.04
C ARG A 42 -67.87 8.99 -117.20
N MET A 43 -67.71 10.24 -117.65
CA MET A 43 -66.94 11.26 -116.94
C MET A 43 -67.63 11.69 -115.63
N LEU A 44 -68.97 11.77 -115.60
CA LEU A 44 -69.73 12.02 -114.37
C LEU A 44 -69.56 10.89 -113.35
N LEU A 45 -69.66 9.63 -113.80
CA LEU A 45 -69.40 8.46 -112.94
C LEU A 45 -67.97 8.43 -112.42
N GLU A 46 -66.99 8.86 -113.22
CA GLU A 46 -65.60 9.01 -112.80
C GLU A 46 -65.45 10.09 -111.72
N LEU A 47 -66.09 11.24 -111.89
CA LEU A 47 -66.10 12.33 -110.90
C LEU A 47 -66.80 11.91 -109.59
N GLU A 48 -67.92 11.21 -109.68
CA GLU A 48 -68.62 10.62 -108.52
C GLU A 48 -67.74 9.59 -107.80
N ARG A 49 -67.05 8.72 -108.55
CA ARG A 49 -66.13 7.72 -108.02
C ARG A 49 -64.95 8.39 -107.28
N GLU A 50 -64.34 9.42 -107.87
CA GLU A 50 -63.25 10.16 -107.24
C GLU A 50 -63.71 10.92 -105.99
N CYS A 51 -64.89 11.55 -106.02
CA CYS A 51 -65.48 12.20 -104.84
C CYS A 51 -65.74 11.19 -103.72
N LEU A 52 -66.33 10.04 -104.04
CA LEU A 52 -66.57 8.96 -103.08
C LEU A 52 -65.26 8.42 -102.49
N GLU A 53 -64.19 8.30 -103.28
CA GLU A 53 -62.89 7.86 -102.79
C GLU A 53 -62.26 8.86 -101.83
N VAL A 54 -62.40 10.17 -102.09
CA VAL A 54 -61.97 11.22 -101.15
C VAL A 54 -62.78 11.16 -99.85
N TYR A 55 -64.10 11.01 -99.92
CA TYR A 55 -64.93 10.85 -98.72
C TYR A 55 -64.56 9.58 -97.94
N ARG A 56 -64.39 8.43 -98.62
CA ARG A 56 -63.98 7.16 -98.00
C ARG A 56 -62.64 7.31 -97.29
N ARG A 57 -61.64 7.92 -97.94
CA ARG A 57 -60.33 8.21 -97.34
C ARG A 57 -60.46 9.10 -96.11
N LYS A 58 -61.27 10.17 -96.16
CA LYS A 58 -61.47 11.05 -95.00
C LYS A 58 -62.21 10.38 -93.85
N VAL A 59 -63.17 9.50 -94.14
CA VAL A 59 -63.84 8.68 -93.12
C VAL A 59 -62.86 7.68 -92.51
N GLU A 60 -62.00 7.04 -93.31
CA GLU A 60 -60.99 6.10 -92.84
C GLU A 60 -59.89 6.80 -92.01
N GLU A 61 -59.39 7.96 -92.45
CA GLU A 61 -58.48 8.81 -91.67
C GLU A 61 -59.08 9.20 -90.32
N ALA A 62 -60.37 9.59 -90.29
CA ALA A 62 -61.08 9.94 -89.07
C ALA A 62 -61.33 8.71 -88.16
N ALA A 63 -61.67 7.55 -88.74
CA ALA A 63 -61.84 6.30 -88.00
C ALA A 63 -60.52 5.83 -87.37
N ASN A 64 -59.42 5.91 -88.12
CA ASN A 64 -58.07 5.62 -87.63
C ASN A 64 -57.62 6.61 -86.55
N ALA A 65 -57.94 7.91 -86.69
CA ALA A 65 -57.69 8.89 -85.65
C ALA A 65 -58.51 8.60 -84.37
N LYS A 66 -59.78 8.22 -84.52
CA LYS A 66 -60.65 7.82 -83.40
C LYS A 66 -60.12 6.57 -82.69
N ALA A 67 -59.71 5.54 -83.43
CA ALA A 67 -59.15 4.31 -82.87
C ALA A 67 -57.84 4.59 -82.11
N ARG A 68 -56.95 5.42 -82.66
CA ARG A 68 -55.71 5.85 -81.98
C ARG A 68 -56.00 6.60 -80.66
N LEU A 69 -57.00 7.49 -80.65
CA LEU A 69 -57.40 8.18 -79.43
C LEU A 69 -57.98 7.21 -78.39
N HIS A 70 -58.84 6.26 -78.78
CA HIS A 70 -59.33 5.23 -77.88
C HIS A 70 -58.20 4.41 -77.25
N HIS A 71 -57.24 3.98 -78.07
CA HIS A 71 -56.09 3.23 -77.59
C HIS A 71 -55.24 4.05 -76.60
N SER A 72 -55.00 5.34 -76.91
CA SER A 72 -54.26 6.25 -76.03
C SER A 72 -54.96 6.47 -74.68
N VAL A 73 -56.28 6.67 -74.69
CA VAL A 73 -57.09 6.80 -73.46
C VAL A 73 -57.01 5.52 -72.64
N ALA A 74 -57.22 4.35 -73.25
CA ALA A 74 -57.15 3.06 -72.55
C ALA A 74 -55.75 2.79 -71.96
N ALA A 75 -54.68 3.17 -72.69
CA ALA A 75 -53.31 3.05 -72.20
C ALA A 75 -53.06 3.95 -70.98
N LYS A 76 -53.52 5.21 -71.02
CA LYS A 76 -53.40 6.14 -69.89
C LYS A 76 -54.26 5.76 -68.69
N GLU A 77 -55.46 5.21 -68.92
CA GLU A 77 -56.32 4.66 -67.85
C GLU A 77 -55.68 3.42 -67.20
N ALA A 78 -55.03 2.54 -67.98
CA ALA A 78 -54.29 1.41 -67.44
C ALA A 78 -53.05 1.85 -66.64
N GLU A 79 -52.31 2.84 -67.14
CA GLU A 79 -51.20 3.47 -66.42
C GLU A 79 -51.67 4.09 -65.09
N LEU A 80 -52.79 4.81 -65.11
CA LEU A 80 -53.42 5.35 -63.91
C LEU A 80 -53.80 4.26 -62.90
N ALA A 81 -54.42 3.16 -63.35
CA ALA A 81 -54.82 2.05 -62.50
C ALA A 81 -53.61 1.36 -61.83
N THR A 82 -52.51 1.18 -62.57
CA THR A 82 -51.28 0.59 -62.02
C THR A 82 -50.60 1.51 -61.01
N LEU A 83 -50.57 2.83 -61.25
CA LEU A 83 -50.06 3.82 -60.29
C LEU A 83 -50.93 3.89 -59.02
N MET A 84 -52.25 3.88 -59.15
CA MET A 84 -53.18 3.85 -58.01
C MET A 84 -53.01 2.59 -57.16
N ALA A 85 -52.86 1.42 -57.81
CA ALA A 85 -52.61 0.16 -57.12
C ALA A 85 -51.27 0.19 -56.34
N ALA A 86 -50.19 0.65 -56.99
CA ALA A 86 -48.88 0.74 -56.36
C ALA A 86 -48.83 1.73 -55.18
N LEU A 87 -49.56 2.85 -55.26
CA LEU A 87 -49.65 3.85 -54.19
C LEU A 87 -50.71 3.51 -53.12
N GLY A 88 -51.54 2.49 -53.35
CA GLY A 88 -52.65 2.12 -52.47
C GLY A 88 -53.75 3.20 -52.39
N GLU A 89 -53.86 4.06 -53.40
CA GLU A 89 -54.81 5.17 -53.43
C GLU A 89 -56.10 4.75 -54.12
N LEU A 90 -57.09 4.29 -53.34
CA LEU A 90 -58.39 3.84 -53.85
C LEU A 90 -59.46 4.94 -53.94
N ASN A 91 -59.17 6.17 -53.46
CA ASN A 91 -60.18 7.18 -53.13
C ASN A 91 -60.21 8.42 -54.03
N LEU A 92 -59.57 8.40 -55.21
CA LEU A 92 -59.88 9.44 -56.20
C LEU A 92 -61.22 9.08 -56.83
N HIS A 93 -62.28 9.75 -56.36
CA HIS A 93 -63.59 9.81 -57.01
C HIS A 93 -63.37 9.84 -58.53
N SER A 94 -63.63 8.71 -59.17
CA SER A 94 -63.23 8.45 -60.55
C SER A 94 -63.71 9.58 -61.47
N PRO A 95 -62.82 10.41 -62.03
CA PRO A 95 -63.18 11.31 -63.14
C PRO A 95 -63.76 10.50 -64.31
N ILE A 96 -63.36 9.22 -64.38
CA ILE A 96 -63.79 8.19 -65.32
C ILE A 96 -65.32 7.98 -65.32
N GLN A 97 -66.04 8.19 -64.21
CA GLN A 97 -67.50 8.05 -64.19
C GLN A 97 -68.25 9.36 -64.51
N ALA A 98 -67.68 10.52 -64.21
CA ALA A 98 -68.35 11.81 -64.41
C ALA A 98 -68.44 12.23 -65.89
N GLU A 99 -67.60 11.66 -66.77
CA GLU A 99 -67.46 12.11 -68.17
C GLU A 99 -67.85 11.05 -69.20
N ARG A 100 -68.93 10.28 -69.00
CA ARG A 100 -69.42 9.37 -70.05
C ARG A 100 -69.79 10.11 -71.35
N SER A 101 -70.07 11.41 -71.29
CA SER A 101 -70.44 12.28 -72.40
C SER A 101 -69.31 13.14 -73.00
N ALA A 102 -68.09 13.11 -72.47
CA ALA A 102 -66.98 13.93 -72.98
C ALA A 102 -66.33 13.34 -74.23
N SER A 103 -65.78 14.19 -75.10
CA SER A 103 -65.05 13.77 -76.29
C SER A 103 -63.76 13.03 -75.91
N LEU A 104 -63.24 12.16 -76.80
CA LEU A 104 -62.01 11.39 -76.53
C LEU A 104 -60.78 12.30 -76.27
N LYS A 105 -60.76 13.49 -76.88
CA LYS A 105 -59.69 14.46 -76.65
C LYS A 105 -59.79 15.10 -75.25
N GLU A 106 -61.00 15.41 -74.79
CA GLU A 106 -61.23 15.93 -73.43
C GLU A 106 -60.89 14.88 -72.37
N LYS A 107 -61.30 13.62 -72.56
CA LYS A 107 -60.91 12.51 -71.66
C LYS A 107 -59.40 12.33 -71.56
N LEU A 108 -58.70 12.39 -72.70
CA LEU A 108 -57.25 12.30 -72.70
C LEU A 108 -56.62 13.50 -71.98
N ALA A 109 -57.15 14.71 -72.21
CA ALA A 109 -56.69 15.93 -71.56
C ALA A 109 -56.95 15.95 -70.04
N SER A 110 -58.01 15.29 -69.55
CA SER A 110 -58.31 15.19 -68.11
C SER A 110 -57.49 14.09 -67.41
N VAL A 111 -57.24 12.95 -68.06
CA VAL A 111 -56.46 11.84 -67.47
C VAL A 111 -54.94 12.09 -67.46
N THR A 112 -54.41 12.75 -68.49
CA THR A 112 -52.95 13.01 -68.61
C THR A 112 -52.32 13.70 -67.39
N PRO A 113 -52.85 14.85 -66.88
CA PRO A 113 -52.25 15.52 -65.73
C PRO A 113 -52.31 14.68 -64.43
N LEU A 114 -53.37 13.89 -64.24
CA LEU A 114 -53.50 13.00 -63.07
C LEU A 114 -52.44 11.88 -63.08
N VAL A 115 -52.15 11.32 -64.25
CA VAL A 115 -51.08 10.32 -64.41
C VAL A 115 -49.72 10.92 -64.06
N GLU A 116 -49.42 12.13 -64.55
CA GLU A 116 -48.14 12.80 -64.25
C GLU A 116 -48.02 13.19 -62.77
N GLU A 117 -49.11 13.63 -62.13
CA GLU A 117 -49.14 13.87 -60.68
C GLU A 117 -48.84 12.59 -59.87
N LEU A 118 -49.48 11.47 -60.22
CA LEU A 118 -49.26 10.18 -59.55
C LEU A 118 -47.84 9.64 -59.79
N LYS A 119 -47.22 9.91 -60.94
CA LYS A 119 -45.80 9.59 -61.19
C LYS A 119 -44.87 10.35 -60.26
N MET A 120 -45.05 11.67 -60.15
CA MET A 120 -44.25 12.49 -59.24
C MET A 120 -44.43 12.02 -57.79
N LYS A 121 -45.66 11.67 -57.41
CA LYS A 121 -45.98 11.15 -56.08
C LYS A 121 -45.33 9.79 -55.82
N LYS A 122 -45.24 8.92 -56.83
CA LYS A 122 -44.54 7.63 -56.78
C LYS A 122 -43.03 7.82 -56.59
N GLU A 123 -42.42 8.71 -57.35
CA GLU A 123 -40.98 9.01 -57.26
C GLU A 123 -40.61 9.55 -55.87
N GLU A 124 -41.39 10.49 -55.35
CA GLU A 124 -41.20 11.01 -53.99
C GLU A 124 -41.39 9.91 -52.92
N ARG A 125 -42.39 9.03 -53.08
CA ARG A 125 -42.58 7.90 -52.15
C ARG A 125 -41.39 6.95 -52.20
N MET A 126 -40.90 6.64 -53.38
CA MET A 126 -39.75 5.78 -53.60
C MET A 126 -38.52 6.30 -52.85
N LYS A 127 -38.25 7.61 -52.98
CA LYS A 127 -37.17 8.27 -52.25
C LYS A 127 -37.34 8.14 -50.74
N GLN A 128 -38.54 8.38 -50.20
CA GLN A 128 -38.81 8.24 -48.77
C GLN A 128 -38.58 6.81 -48.26
N PHE A 129 -38.95 5.79 -49.05
CA PHE A 129 -38.68 4.38 -48.70
C PHE A 129 -37.18 4.08 -48.68
N VAL A 130 -36.44 4.51 -49.70
CA VAL A 130 -34.98 4.33 -49.76
C VAL A 130 -34.31 4.99 -48.57
N ASP A 131 -34.65 6.25 -48.27
CA ASP A 131 -34.09 7.00 -47.15
C ASP A 131 -34.43 6.34 -45.80
N THR A 132 -35.67 5.88 -45.61
CA THR A 132 -36.11 5.24 -44.36
C THR A 132 -35.43 3.89 -44.15
N LYS A 133 -35.34 3.04 -45.20
CA LYS A 133 -34.66 1.74 -45.13
C LYS A 133 -33.17 1.91 -44.88
N ALA A 134 -32.50 2.86 -45.55
CA ALA A 134 -31.08 3.14 -45.32
C ALA A 134 -30.81 3.56 -43.87
N GLN A 135 -31.70 4.36 -43.26
CA GLN A 135 -31.58 4.72 -41.85
C GLN A 135 -31.81 3.53 -40.92
N ILE A 136 -32.80 2.66 -41.21
CA ILE A 136 -33.06 1.43 -40.45
C ILE A 136 -31.83 0.52 -40.49
N GLU A 137 -31.25 0.27 -41.67
CA GLU A 137 -30.07 -0.57 -41.83
C GLU A 137 -28.86 0.01 -41.09
N LYS A 138 -28.65 1.33 -41.16
CA LYS A 138 -27.59 2.01 -40.43
C LYS A 138 -27.73 1.81 -38.91
N ILE A 139 -28.89 2.11 -38.34
CA ILE A 139 -29.11 1.98 -36.88
C ILE A 139 -29.05 0.51 -36.45
N SER A 140 -29.60 -0.40 -37.25
CA SER A 140 -29.55 -1.84 -36.97
C SER A 140 -28.12 -2.39 -37.01
N GLY A 141 -27.30 -1.91 -37.94
CA GLY A 141 -25.87 -2.21 -38.01
C GLY A 141 -25.11 -1.72 -36.77
N GLU A 142 -25.36 -0.48 -36.35
CA GLU A 142 -24.76 0.11 -35.14
C GLU A 142 -25.14 -0.66 -33.86
N ILE A 143 -26.41 -1.09 -33.76
CA ILE A 143 -26.93 -1.86 -32.61
C ILE A 143 -26.38 -3.29 -32.57
N SER A 144 -26.26 -3.95 -33.73
CA SER A 144 -25.76 -5.32 -33.81
C SER A 144 -24.23 -5.41 -33.71
N GLY A 145 -23.53 -4.29 -33.92
CA GLY A 145 -22.06 -4.26 -34.01
C GLY A 145 -21.52 -4.75 -35.35
N TYR A 146 -22.40 -5.16 -36.27
CA TYR A 146 -22.05 -5.47 -37.66
C TYR A 146 -22.01 -4.16 -38.47
N ASN A 147 -20.98 -3.35 -38.23
CA ASN A 147 -20.68 -2.28 -39.18
C ASN A 147 -20.13 -2.93 -40.44
N HIS A 148 -20.95 -2.95 -41.50
CA HIS A 148 -20.46 -3.11 -42.85
C HIS A 148 -19.49 -1.95 -43.13
N PHE A 149 -18.23 -2.13 -42.75
CA PHE A 149 -17.10 -1.44 -43.37
C PHE A 149 -17.01 -1.97 -44.80
N ASN A 150 -17.92 -1.53 -45.65
CA ASN A 150 -17.70 -1.40 -47.08
C ASN A 150 -18.83 -0.59 -47.70
N ASN A 151 -18.42 0.61 -48.09
CA ASN A 151 -19.12 1.61 -48.87
C ASN A 151 -19.38 1.14 -50.33
N GLY A 152 -19.80 -0.11 -50.55
CA GLY A 152 -19.98 -0.66 -51.89
C GLY A 152 -20.88 -1.88 -51.86
N MET A 153 -22.03 -1.79 -52.55
CA MET A 153 -23.22 -2.64 -52.43
C MET A 153 -23.92 -2.43 -51.09
N VAL A 154 -24.81 -1.43 -50.96
CA VAL A 154 -26.19 -1.56 -51.49
C VAL A 154 -26.45 -3.01 -51.86
N ARG A 155 -26.45 -3.87 -50.84
CA ARG A 155 -26.92 -5.24 -50.97
C ARG A 155 -28.35 -5.07 -51.41
N THR A 156 -28.57 -5.31 -52.70
CA THR A 156 -29.79 -5.08 -53.47
C THR A 156 -30.96 -5.09 -52.52
N LEU A 157 -31.42 -3.89 -52.15
CA LEU A 157 -32.71 -3.75 -51.53
C LEU A 157 -33.63 -4.42 -52.52
N GLU A 158 -34.03 -5.66 -52.24
CA GLU A 158 -35.20 -6.27 -52.84
C GLU A 158 -36.33 -5.35 -52.40
N LEU A 159 -36.49 -4.26 -53.15
CA LEU A 159 -37.73 -3.58 -53.23
C LEU A 159 -38.67 -4.66 -53.71
N ASP A 160 -39.54 -5.10 -52.82
CA ASP A 160 -40.87 -5.45 -53.22
C ASP A 160 -41.44 -4.18 -53.88
N GLU A 161 -41.06 -3.94 -55.14
CA GLU A 161 -41.17 -2.67 -55.90
C GLU A 161 -42.64 -2.25 -56.13
N GLN A 162 -43.58 -3.02 -55.58
CA GLN A 162 -44.98 -3.00 -55.95
C GLN A 162 -45.87 -2.38 -54.87
N ASP A 163 -45.46 -2.38 -53.59
CA ASP A 163 -46.26 -1.78 -52.51
C ASP A 163 -45.61 -0.49 -51.97
N LEU A 164 -45.95 0.64 -52.61
CA LEU A 164 -45.59 1.99 -52.17
C LEU A 164 -46.76 2.64 -51.40
N SER A 165 -47.62 1.83 -50.78
CA SER A 165 -48.75 2.34 -50.02
C SER A 165 -48.32 3.17 -48.82
N GLN A 166 -49.17 4.15 -48.47
CA GLN A 166 -48.96 4.98 -47.27
C GLN A 166 -48.87 4.11 -46.00
N ARG A 167 -49.63 3.02 -45.92
CA ARG A 167 -49.61 2.10 -44.79
C ARG A 167 -48.24 1.46 -44.62
N LYS A 168 -47.63 0.94 -45.69
CA LYS A 168 -46.30 0.32 -45.63
C LYS A 168 -45.23 1.35 -45.25
N LEU A 169 -45.33 2.58 -45.77
CA LEU A 169 -44.43 3.67 -45.38
C LEU A 169 -44.54 3.98 -43.88
N THR A 170 -45.76 4.08 -43.34
CA THR A 170 -45.96 4.31 -41.90
C THR A 170 -45.42 3.18 -41.02
N GLU A 171 -45.45 1.93 -41.51
CA GLU A 171 -44.86 0.78 -40.81
C GLU A 171 -43.34 0.93 -40.69
N TYR A 172 -42.64 1.22 -41.78
CA TYR A 172 -41.18 1.47 -41.75
C TYR A 172 -40.83 2.71 -40.92
N GLN A 173 -41.61 3.78 -41.00
CA GLN A 173 -41.42 4.96 -40.14
C GLN A 173 -41.58 4.62 -38.66
N THR A 174 -42.54 3.75 -38.31
CA THR A 174 -42.72 3.27 -36.94
C THR A 174 -41.54 2.41 -36.49
N GLN A 175 -41.07 1.48 -37.34
CA GLN A 175 -39.88 0.68 -37.07
C GLN A 175 -38.62 1.55 -36.87
N LEU A 176 -38.43 2.55 -37.72
CA LEU A 176 -37.34 3.52 -37.58
C LEU A 176 -37.42 4.27 -36.25
N HIS A 177 -38.61 4.76 -35.87
CA HIS A 177 -38.80 5.43 -34.59
C HIS A 177 -38.50 4.50 -33.39
N THR A 178 -38.91 3.23 -33.45
CA THR A 178 -38.57 2.26 -32.39
C THR A 178 -37.07 2.01 -32.27
N LEU A 179 -36.35 1.90 -33.39
CA LEU A 179 -34.90 1.71 -33.41
C LEU A 179 -34.16 2.96 -32.94
N GLN A 180 -34.63 4.15 -33.31
CA GLN A 180 -34.08 5.42 -32.83
C GLN A 180 -34.21 5.53 -31.31
N LYS A 181 -35.38 5.14 -30.76
CA LYS A 181 -35.59 5.08 -29.32
C LYS A 181 -34.65 4.07 -28.66
N GLU A 182 -34.55 2.85 -29.18
CA GLU A 182 -33.65 1.83 -28.66
C GLU A 182 -32.19 2.32 -28.65
N LYS A 183 -31.73 2.93 -29.75
CA LYS A 183 -30.39 3.52 -29.83
C LYS A 183 -30.16 4.57 -28.74
N SER A 184 -31.14 5.44 -28.50
CA SER A 184 -31.07 6.45 -27.43
C SER A 184 -30.99 5.80 -26.05
N ASP A 185 -31.82 4.80 -25.78
CA ASP A 185 -31.84 4.09 -24.50
C ASP A 185 -30.51 3.35 -24.25
N ARG A 186 -29.94 2.71 -25.28
CA ARG A 186 -28.62 2.07 -25.22
C ARG A 186 -27.50 3.07 -24.99
N LEU A 187 -27.54 4.24 -25.65
CA LEU A 187 -26.53 5.27 -25.45
C LEU A 187 -26.57 5.81 -24.01
N HIS A 188 -27.76 5.98 -23.44
CA HIS A 188 -27.91 6.31 -22.03
C HIS A 188 -27.31 5.22 -21.13
N LYS A 189 -27.58 3.94 -21.42
CA LYS A 189 -27.02 2.81 -20.69
C LYS A 189 -25.49 2.74 -20.76
N VAL A 190 -24.90 2.98 -21.93
CA VAL A 190 -23.45 3.07 -22.10
C VAL A 190 -22.90 4.19 -21.23
N LEU A 191 -23.51 5.37 -21.22
CA LEU A 191 -23.07 6.49 -20.39
C LEU A 191 -23.14 6.16 -18.89
N GLU A 192 -24.22 5.53 -18.42
CA GLU A 192 -24.33 5.05 -17.03
C GLU A 192 -23.20 4.09 -16.68
N ASN A 193 -22.99 3.07 -17.52
CA ASN A 193 -21.98 2.04 -17.29
C ASN A 193 -20.57 2.64 -17.31
N VAL A 194 -20.26 3.55 -18.24
CA VAL A 194 -18.96 4.25 -18.30
C VAL A 194 -18.74 5.12 -17.06
N ASN A 195 -19.77 5.82 -16.57
CA ASN A 195 -19.69 6.58 -15.32
C ASN A 195 -19.45 5.67 -14.11
N GLU A 196 -20.08 4.49 -14.08
CA GLU A 196 -19.85 3.50 -13.04
C GLU A 196 -18.41 2.97 -13.08
N VAL A 197 -17.89 2.62 -14.26
CA VAL A 197 -16.48 2.24 -14.46
C VAL A 197 -15.54 3.36 -13.99
N HIS A 198 -15.80 4.61 -14.39
CA HIS A 198 -15.02 5.77 -13.95
C HIS A 198 -14.98 5.90 -12.42
N SER A 199 -16.14 5.76 -11.76
CA SER A 199 -16.23 5.81 -10.30
C SER A 199 -15.44 4.67 -9.62
N LEU A 200 -15.52 3.45 -10.15
CA LEU A 200 -14.83 2.29 -9.61
C LEU A 200 -13.32 2.38 -9.83
N CYS A 201 -12.87 2.75 -11.03
CA CYS A 201 -11.47 3.00 -11.34
C CYS A 201 -10.90 4.12 -10.45
N GLY A 202 -11.67 5.20 -10.25
CA GLY A 202 -11.32 6.29 -9.36
C GLY A 202 -11.03 5.81 -7.94
N VAL A 203 -11.91 5.01 -7.34
CA VAL A 203 -11.71 4.47 -5.97
C VAL A 203 -10.55 3.46 -5.90
N LEU A 204 -10.42 2.61 -6.92
CA LEU A 204 -9.37 1.58 -7.01
C LEU A 204 -8.00 2.12 -7.43
N GLY A 205 -7.91 3.39 -7.85
CA GLY A 205 -6.70 3.98 -8.42
C GLY A 205 -6.24 3.32 -9.74
N LEU A 206 -7.17 2.77 -10.51
CA LEU A 206 -6.88 2.14 -11.81
C LEU A 206 -7.00 3.17 -12.94
N ASP A 207 -6.30 2.93 -14.04
CA ASP A 207 -6.45 3.75 -15.24
C ASP A 207 -7.81 3.48 -15.91
N PHE A 208 -8.67 4.50 -15.88
CA PHE A 208 -9.96 4.49 -16.54
C PHE A 208 -9.80 4.28 -18.06
N GLY A 209 -8.79 4.92 -18.66
CA GLY A 209 -8.62 4.91 -20.11
C GLY A 209 -8.32 3.52 -20.65
N GLN A 210 -7.37 2.83 -20.02
CA GLN A 210 -7.07 1.43 -20.33
C GLN A 210 -8.29 0.53 -20.11
N THR A 211 -8.97 0.66 -18.97
CA THR A 211 -10.10 -0.22 -18.61
C THR A 211 -11.24 -0.14 -19.63
N VAL A 212 -11.54 1.06 -20.12
CA VAL A 212 -12.60 1.30 -21.09
C VAL A 212 -12.16 0.95 -22.51
N SER A 213 -10.89 1.20 -22.86
CA SER A 213 -10.31 0.83 -24.16
C SER A 213 -10.24 -0.69 -24.37
N ASP A 214 -10.02 -1.47 -23.30
CA ASP A 214 -10.05 -2.93 -23.31
C ASP A 214 -11.43 -3.48 -23.71
N VAL A 215 -12.51 -2.72 -23.43
CA VAL A 215 -13.86 -3.06 -23.89
C VAL A 215 -14.05 -2.62 -25.34
N HIS A 216 -13.87 -1.33 -25.61
CA HIS A 216 -13.90 -0.80 -26.98
C HIS A 216 -13.19 0.57 -27.08
N PRO A 217 -12.26 0.78 -28.04
CA PRO A 217 -11.49 2.02 -28.15
C PRO A 217 -12.34 3.30 -28.28
N SER A 218 -13.49 3.22 -28.96
CA SER A 218 -14.39 4.37 -29.16
C SER A 218 -15.05 4.89 -27.88
N LEU A 219 -14.93 4.18 -26.76
CA LEU A 219 -15.46 4.62 -25.47
C LEU A 219 -14.47 5.56 -24.75
N HIS A 220 -13.19 5.52 -25.12
CA HIS A 220 -12.15 6.40 -24.62
C HIS A 220 -11.90 7.59 -25.55
N ASP A 221 -11.74 7.33 -26.86
CA ASP A 221 -11.54 8.38 -27.86
C ASP A 221 -12.87 8.94 -28.35
N THR A 222 -13.28 10.07 -27.77
CA THR A 222 -14.29 10.97 -28.37
C THR A 222 -13.67 11.72 -29.56
N SER A 223 -13.20 10.99 -30.58
CA SER A 223 -12.95 11.61 -31.88
C SER A 223 -14.33 11.95 -32.50
N VAL A 224 -14.48 13.16 -33.02
CA VAL A 224 -15.75 13.68 -33.57
C VAL A 224 -16.32 12.80 -34.70
N GLU A 225 -15.48 11.95 -35.29
CA GLU A 225 -15.85 11.05 -36.41
C GLU A 225 -16.30 9.65 -35.98
N GLN A 226 -16.03 9.22 -34.75
CA GLN A 226 -16.43 7.89 -34.26
C GLN A 226 -17.57 8.02 -33.25
N SER A 227 -18.77 7.62 -33.66
CA SER A 227 -19.91 7.50 -32.73
C SER A 227 -19.60 6.47 -31.64
N THR A 228 -19.97 6.77 -30.39
CA THR A 228 -19.88 5.85 -29.26
C THR A 228 -20.56 4.52 -29.62
N ASN A 229 -19.82 3.42 -29.53
CA ASN A 229 -20.33 2.10 -29.88
C ASN A 229 -21.43 1.66 -28.89
N VAL A 230 -22.63 1.34 -29.41
CA VAL A 230 -23.82 0.92 -28.64
C VAL A 230 -24.21 -0.56 -28.88
N SER A 231 -23.26 -1.33 -29.41
CA SER A 231 -23.49 -2.74 -29.73
C SER A 231 -23.70 -3.60 -28.49
N ASN A 232 -24.35 -4.75 -28.68
CA ASN A 232 -24.55 -5.73 -27.61
C ASN A 232 -23.24 -6.16 -26.95
N SER A 233 -22.18 -6.40 -27.73
CA SER A 233 -20.87 -6.79 -27.21
C SER A 233 -20.22 -5.71 -26.35
N THR A 234 -20.40 -4.44 -26.71
CA THR A 234 -19.85 -3.32 -25.93
C THR A 234 -20.57 -3.17 -24.59
N LEU A 235 -21.89 -3.29 -24.58
CA LEU A 235 -22.69 -3.26 -23.34
C LEU A 235 -22.34 -4.43 -22.42
N GLU A 236 -22.27 -5.66 -22.95
CA GLU A 236 -21.88 -6.85 -22.18
C GLU A 236 -20.45 -6.74 -21.66
N GLY A 237 -19.53 -6.24 -22.49
CA GLY A 237 -18.14 -5.99 -22.08
C GLY A 237 -18.03 -4.98 -20.94
N LEU A 238 -18.81 -3.88 -20.99
CA LEU A 238 -18.90 -2.90 -19.91
C LEU A 238 -19.48 -3.51 -18.63
N GLU A 239 -20.56 -4.29 -18.72
CA GLU A 239 -21.14 -4.97 -17.56
C GLU A 239 -20.15 -5.96 -16.92
N GLN A 240 -19.40 -6.71 -17.74
CA GLN A 240 -18.37 -7.61 -17.26
C GLN A 240 -17.21 -6.85 -16.59
N ALA A 241 -16.79 -5.71 -17.15
CA ALA A 241 -15.76 -4.86 -16.56
C ALA A 241 -16.22 -4.31 -15.19
N ILE A 242 -17.46 -3.81 -15.10
CA ILE A 242 -18.06 -3.35 -13.84
C ILE A 242 -18.10 -4.48 -12.80
N ALA A 243 -18.51 -5.69 -13.19
CA ALA A 243 -18.54 -6.84 -12.29
C ALA A 243 -17.15 -7.19 -11.76
N LYS A 244 -16.12 -7.21 -12.63
CA LYS A 244 -14.72 -7.43 -12.24
C LYS A 244 -14.23 -6.37 -11.27
N LEU A 245 -14.49 -5.09 -11.55
CA LEU A 245 -14.09 -3.97 -10.70
C LEU A 245 -14.80 -4.00 -9.33
N LYS A 246 -16.08 -4.39 -9.27
CA LYS A 246 -16.80 -4.58 -8.00
C LYS A 246 -16.19 -5.69 -7.15
N ILE A 247 -15.83 -6.82 -7.75
CA ILE A 247 -15.16 -7.92 -7.04
C ILE A 247 -13.79 -7.47 -6.50
N GLU A 248 -13.01 -6.75 -7.31
CA GLU A 248 -11.72 -6.21 -6.91
C GLU A 248 -11.86 -5.21 -5.75
N ARG A 249 -12.83 -4.28 -5.85
CA ARG A 249 -13.18 -3.32 -4.78
C ARG A 249 -13.46 -4.04 -3.47
N LYS A 250 -14.32 -5.05 -3.49
CA LYS A 250 -14.66 -5.84 -2.31
C LYS A 250 -13.44 -6.55 -1.72
N THR A 251 -12.61 -7.15 -2.55
CA THR A 251 -11.41 -7.88 -2.14
C THR A 251 -10.39 -6.95 -1.49
N ARG A 252 -10.09 -5.81 -2.13
CA ARG A 252 -9.18 -4.79 -1.60
C ARG A 252 -9.69 -4.17 -0.30
N LEU A 253 -10.99 -3.92 -0.21
CA LEU A 253 -11.61 -3.38 0.99
C LEU A 253 -11.44 -4.31 2.19
N LEU A 254 -11.71 -5.61 2.02
CA LEU A 254 -11.52 -6.61 3.09
C LEU A 254 -10.06 -6.66 3.55
N LYS A 255 -9.13 -6.78 2.60
CA LYS A 255 -7.69 -6.79 2.89
C LYS A 255 -7.25 -5.53 3.64
N LEU A 256 -7.74 -4.36 3.22
CA LEU A 256 -7.40 -3.10 3.89
C LEU A 256 -7.98 -3.03 5.31
N LYS A 257 -9.19 -3.53 5.55
CA LYS A 257 -9.78 -3.61 6.90
C LYS A 257 -8.94 -4.48 7.84
N ASP A 258 -8.46 -5.62 7.37
CA ASP A 258 -7.60 -6.51 8.16
C ASP A 258 -6.23 -5.86 8.49
N ILE A 259 -5.65 -5.16 7.51
CA ILE A 259 -4.40 -4.40 7.69
C ILE A 259 -4.60 -3.27 8.72
N VAL A 260 -5.68 -2.49 8.59
CA VAL A 260 -5.99 -1.39 9.51
C VAL A 260 -6.25 -1.91 10.92
N ALA A 261 -6.94 -3.03 11.09
CA ALA A 261 -7.13 -3.67 12.38
C ALA A 261 -5.78 -4.06 13.01
N SER A 262 -4.91 -4.73 12.25
CA SER A 262 -3.55 -5.10 12.69
C SER A 262 -2.70 -3.88 13.06
N LEU A 263 -2.84 -2.80 12.29
CA LEU A 263 -2.13 -1.54 12.50
C LEU A 263 -2.57 -0.86 13.82
N LEU A 264 -3.88 -0.84 14.10
CA LEU A 264 -4.43 -0.34 15.35
C LEU A 264 -3.94 -1.15 16.56
N GLU A 265 -3.93 -2.47 16.46
CA GLU A 265 -3.39 -3.34 17.52
C GLU A 265 -1.91 -3.06 17.79
N LEU A 266 -1.08 -2.99 16.75
CA LEU A 266 0.35 -2.71 16.88
C LEU A 266 0.61 -1.30 17.43
N TRP A 267 -0.14 -0.30 16.99
CA TRP A 267 0.00 1.06 17.51
C TRP A 267 -0.41 1.20 18.98
N ASN A 268 -1.44 0.45 19.41
CA ASN A 268 -1.84 0.41 20.82
C ASN A 268 -0.80 -0.32 21.67
N LEU A 269 -0.18 -1.38 21.13
CA LEU A 269 0.85 -2.12 21.83
C LEU A 269 2.19 -1.38 21.93
N MET A 270 2.54 -0.62 20.89
CA MET A 270 3.84 0.06 20.78
C MET A 270 3.82 1.52 21.26
N ASP A 271 2.67 2.00 21.75
CA ASP A 271 2.42 3.40 22.11
C ASP A 271 2.85 4.38 21.00
N SER A 272 2.52 4.05 19.74
CA SER A 272 2.98 4.83 18.59
C SER A 272 2.48 6.29 18.63
N PRO A 273 3.33 7.25 18.25
CA PRO A 273 3.03 8.68 18.33
C PRO A 273 1.90 9.07 17.36
N LYS A 274 1.23 10.20 17.63
CA LYS A 274 0.07 10.65 16.86
C LYS A 274 0.44 11.01 15.41
N GLU A 275 1.66 11.49 15.20
CA GLU A 275 2.18 11.85 13.88
C GLU A 275 2.23 10.63 12.95
N GLU A 276 2.72 9.49 13.46
CA GLU A 276 2.75 8.22 12.70
C GLU A 276 1.33 7.70 12.41
N LYS A 277 0.40 7.85 13.37
CA LYS A 277 -1.02 7.49 13.20
C LYS A 277 -1.71 8.37 12.15
N ASN A 278 -1.39 9.67 12.12
CA ASN A 278 -2.02 10.63 11.22
C ASN A 278 -1.73 10.34 9.74
N ASN A 279 -0.55 9.78 9.41
CA ASN A 279 -0.19 9.39 8.05
C ASN A 279 -1.14 8.37 7.43
N PHE A 280 -1.84 7.59 8.26
CA PHE A 280 -2.78 6.55 7.87
C PHE A 280 -4.23 6.88 8.30
N SER A 281 -4.48 8.13 8.73
CA SER A 281 -5.83 8.59 9.15
C SER A 281 -6.88 8.35 8.07
N ARG A 282 -6.51 8.57 6.80
CA ARG A 282 -7.35 8.38 5.62
C ARG A 282 -7.84 6.95 5.43
N ILE A 283 -7.02 5.94 5.76
CA ILE A 283 -7.43 4.54 5.69
C ILE A 283 -8.08 4.04 6.98
N THR A 284 -7.81 4.71 8.10
CA THR A 284 -8.33 4.32 9.42
C THR A 284 -9.84 4.59 9.52
N SER A 285 -10.35 5.62 8.83
CA SER A 285 -11.78 5.91 8.74
C SER A 285 -12.61 4.79 8.10
N ILE A 286 -11.99 3.96 7.24
CA ILE A 286 -12.64 2.90 6.46
C ILE A 286 -13.16 1.76 7.34
N LEU A 287 -12.58 1.55 8.52
CA LEU A 287 -12.97 0.44 9.41
C LEU A 287 -14.45 0.54 9.81
N GLY A 288 -14.94 1.77 9.99
CA GLY A 288 -16.36 2.06 10.31
C GLY A 288 -17.26 2.28 9.11
N SER A 289 -16.72 2.40 7.90
CA SER A 289 -17.49 2.70 6.69
C SER A 289 -18.06 1.43 6.02
N SER A 290 -19.24 1.58 5.44
CA SER A 290 -19.85 0.58 4.55
C SER A 290 -19.20 0.62 3.15
N GLU A 291 -19.37 -0.46 2.37
CA GLU A 291 -18.77 -0.55 1.03
C GLU A 291 -19.22 0.59 0.10
N THR A 292 -20.47 1.03 0.22
CA THR A 292 -21.09 2.05 -0.64
C THR A 292 -20.69 3.48 -0.31
N GLU A 293 -20.21 3.75 0.90
CA GLU A 293 -19.82 5.10 1.36
C GLU A 293 -18.41 5.49 0.90
N ILE A 294 -17.61 4.54 0.41
CA ILE A 294 -16.24 4.78 -0.01
C ILE A 294 -16.24 5.32 -1.43
N THR A 295 -16.32 6.64 -1.58
CA THR A 295 -16.26 7.34 -2.86
C THR A 295 -14.95 8.10 -3.07
N GLU A 296 -14.08 8.12 -2.07
CA GLU A 296 -12.82 8.86 -2.15
C GLU A 296 -11.85 8.25 -3.20
N PRO A 297 -11.29 9.07 -4.11
CA PRO A 297 -10.39 8.59 -5.16
C PRO A 297 -9.09 7.99 -4.61
N GLY A 298 -8.72 6.80 -5.07
CA GLY A 298 -7.44 6.15 -4.79
C GLY A 298 -7.33 5.55 -3.39
N VAL A 299 -8.40 5.54 -2.59
CA VAL A 299 -8.34 4.99 -1.22
C VAL A 299 -8.08 3.48 -1.21
N LEU A 300 -8.55 2.77 -2.23
CA LEU A 300 -8.31 1.33 -2.42
C LEU A 300 -7.25 1.09 -3.51
N SER A 301 -6.32 2.04 -3.71
CA SER A 301 -5.21 1.82 -4.63
C SER A 301 -4.25 0.75 -4.12
N THR A 302 -3.58 0.10 -5.06
CA THR A 302 -2.54 -0.91 -4.77
C THR A 302 -1.43 -0.32 -3.91
N GLU A 303 -1.01 0.90 -4.21
CA GLU A 303 0.09 1.58 -3.53
C GLU A 303 -0.25 1.84 -2.06
N ILE A 304 -1.47 2.29 -1.75
CA ILE A 304 -1.88 2.56 -0.37
C ILE A 304 -1.96 1.27 0.44
N ILE A 305 -2.51 0.20 -0.15
CA ILE A 305 -2.60 -1.12 0.51
C ILE A 305 -1.19 -1.67 0.78
N GLU A 306 -0.29 -1.54 -0.19
CA GLU A 306 1.11 -1.95 -0.03
C GLU A 306 1.83 -1.12 1.03
N GLN A 307 1.64 0.20 1.05
CA GLN A 307 2.21 1.09 2.06
C GLN A 307 1.73 0.72 3.48
N ALA A 308 0.43 0.49 3.65
CA ALA A 308 -0.14 0.09 4.93
C ALA A 308 0.36 -1.30 5.36
N SER A 309 0.45 -2.25 4.43
CA SER A 309 1.02 -3.58 4.69
C SER A 309 2.49 -3.52 5.07
N ALA A 310 3.28 -2.69 4.39
CA ALA A 310 4.69 -2.48 4.69
C ALA A 310 4.88 -1.87 6.08
N GLU A 311 3.98 -0.97 6.49
CA GLU A 311 3.99 -0.40 7.83
C GLU A 311 3.69 -1.44 8.93
N VAL A 312 2.70 -2.31 8.72
CA VAL A 312 2.43 -3.43 9.63
C VAL A 312 3.67 -4.34 9.75
N GLN A 313 4.34 -4.65 8.64
CA GLN A 313 5.59 -5.43 8.67
C GLN A 313 6.71 -4.70 9.41
N ARG A 314 6.87 -3.39 9.18
CA ARG A 314 7.87 -2.55 9.85
C ARG A 314 7.63 -2.53 11.36
N LEU A 315 6.39 -2.31 11.80
CA LEU A 315 6.01 -2.30 13.21
C LEU A 315 6.17 -3.68 13.85
N THR A 316 5.87 -4.76 13.13
CA THR A 316 6.08 -6.13 13.63
C THR A 316 7.57 -6.42 13.85
N LYS A 317 8.43 -6.02 12.90
CA LYS A 317 9.89 -6.11 13.06
C LYS A 317 10.40 -5.26 14.22
N LEU A 318 9.88 -4.04 14.37
CA LEU A 318 10.23 -3.15 15.47
C LEU A 318 9.81 -3.73 16.83
N LYS A 319 8.61 -4.32 16.92
CA LYS A 319 8.14 -5.04 18.11
C LYS A 319 9.08 -6.18 18.47
N ALA A 320 9.49 -7.01 17.51
CA ALA A 320 10.44 -8.09 17.74
C ALA A 320 11.80 -7.58 18.21
N SER A 321 12.33 -6.51 17.60
CA SER A 321 13.59 -5.86 18.01
C SER A 321 13.51 -5.34 19.45
N ARG A 322 12.45 -4.61 19.80
CA ARG A 322 12.26 -4.09 21.16
C ARG A 322 12.10 -5.22 22.18
N MET A 323 11.42 -6.30 21.81
CA MET A 323 11.27 -7.45 22.69
C MET A 323 12.62 -8.15 22.94
N LYS A 324 13.44 -8.30 21.90
CA LYS A 324 14.82 -8.79 22.02
C LYS A 324 15.65 -7.88 22.93
N GLU A 325 15.61 -6.57 22.73
CA GLU A 325 16.30 -5.60 23.58
C GLU A 325 15.85 -5.70 25.05
N LEU A 326 14.55 -5.86 25.30
CA LEU A 326 14.01 -6.02 26.65
C LEU A 326 14.53 -7.30 27.32
N VAL A 327 14.56 -8.42 26.60
CA VAL A 327 15.16 -9.68 27.05
C VAL A 327 16.63 -9.48 27.41
N MET A 328 17.42 -8.84 26.55
CA MET A 328 18.85 -8.60 26.81
C MET A 328 19.05 -7.68 28.02
N LYS A 329 18.26 -6.61 28.16
CA LYS A 329 18.32 -5.71 29.31
C LYS A 329 17.99 -6.42 30.62
N LYS A 330 16.93 -7.25 30.62
CA LYS A 330 16.59 -8.07 31.79
C LYS A 330 17.67 -9.11 32.08
N ARG A 331 18.30 -9.69 31.05
CA ARG A 331 19.42 -10.60 31.26
C ARG A 331 20.62 -9.90 31.89
N SER A 332 20.95 -8.68 31.49
CA SER A 332 22.00 -7.89 32.15
C SER A 332 21.63 -7.50 33.58
N GLU A 333 20.35 -7.18 33.88
CA GLU A 333 19.87 -6.99 35.26
C GLU A 333 20.12 -8.25 36.10
N LEU A 334 19.82 -9.43 35.55
CA LEU A 334 20.11 -10.72 36.21
C LEU A 334 21.61 -10.89 36.50
N GLU A 335 22.47 -10.67 35.51
CA GLU A 335 23.94 -10.78 35.67
C GLU A 335 24.50 -9.79 36.69
N GLU A 336 23.95 -8.58 36.74
CA GLU A 336 24.31 -7.57 37.74
C GLU A 336 24.02 -8.07 39.15
N ILE A 337 22.81 -8.56 39.38
CA ILE A 337 22.38 -9.07 40.69
C ILE A 337 23.21 -10.29 41.06
N CYS A 338 23.43 -11.23 40.13
CA CYS A 338 24.31 -12.38 40.31
C CYS A 338 25.70 -11.96 40.77
N ARG A 339 26.31 -10.98 40.08
CA ARG A 339 27.65 -10.48 40.41
C ARG A 339 27.70 -9.82 41.78
N MET A 340 26.69 -9.02 42.13
CA MET A 340 26.61 -8.38 43.46
C MET A 340 26.39 -9.39 44.60
N THR A 341 25.83 -10.56 44.30
CA THR A 341 25.44 -11.58 45.29
C THR A 341 26.34 -12.81 45.27
N HIS A 342 27.38 -12.79 44.42
CA HIS A 342 28.32 -13.89 44.20
C HIS A 342 27.63 -15.23 43.86
N ILE A 343 26.53 -15.15 43.12
CA ILE A 343 25.76 -16.29 42.57
C ILE A 343 26.14 -16.46 41.09
N GLU A 344 26.39 -17.69 40.64
CA GLU A 344 26.63 -17.93 39.22
C GLU A 344 25.33 -17.79 38.40
N PRO A 345 25.33 -16.99 37.33
CA PRO A 345 24.17 -16.85 36.48
C PRO A 345 23.96 -18.11 35.62
N ASP A 346 22.70 -18.43 35.33
CA ASP A 346 22.35 -19.58 34.51
C ASP A 346 22.94 -19.47 33.08
N THR A 347 23.73 -20.45 32.68
CA THR A 347 24.40 -20.47 31.38
C THR A 347 23.47 -20.83 30.22
N SER A 348 22.26 -21.34 30.51
CA SER A 348 21.24 -21.64 29.50
C SER A 348 20.61 -20.36 28.92
N THR A 349 20.46 -19.32 29.75
CA THR A 349 19.90 -18.01 29.36
C THR A 349 20.97 -16.98 29.01
N ALA A 350 22.23 -17.39 28.83
CA ALA A 350 23.34 -16.50 28.48
C ALA A 350 23.00 -15.58 27.29
N ALA A 351 23.50 -14.35 27.30
CA ALA A 351 23.18 -13.31 26.32
C ALA A 351 23.28 -13.78 24.86
N GLU A 352 24.37 -14.46 24.50
CA GLU A 352 24.61 -14.96 23.14
C GLU A 352 23.62 -16.08 22.74
N LYS A 353 23.33 -17.01 23.66
CA LYS A 353 22.38 -18.11 23.42
C LYS A 353 20.96 -17.58 23.31
N SER A 354 20.56 -16.68 24.22
CA SER A 354 19.26 -16.02 24.19
C SER A 354 19.06 -15.24 22.89
N SER A 355 20.08 -14.49 22.43
CA SER A 355 20.02 -13.81 21.14
C SER A 355 19.86 -14.80 19.99
N ALA A 356 20.64 -15.87 19.94
CA ALA A 356 20.60 -16.86 18.87
C ALA A 356 19.25 -17.62 18.82
N LEU A 357 18.66 -17.94 19.99
CA LEU A 357 17.36 -18.59 20.10
C LEU A 357 16.22 -17.69 19.58
N ILE A 358 16.31 -16.38 19.85
CA ILE A 358 15.36 -15.39 19.32
C ILE A 358 15.53 -15.24 17.81
N ASP A 359 16.76 -15.08 17.31
CA ASP A 359 17.04 -14.85 15.90
C ASP A 359 16.70 -16.06 15.01
N SER A 360 16.82 -17.28 15.57
CA SER A 360 16.40 -18.52 14.90
C SER A 360 14.89 -18.78 14.95
N GLY A 361 14.12 -17.97 15.69
CA GLY A 361 12.68 -18.13 15.86
C GLY A 361 12.28 -19.40 16.62
N LEU A 362 13.23 -20.05 17.31
CA LEU A 362 12.99 -21.31 18.02
C LEU A 362 12.22 -21.10 19.34
N VAL A 363 12.28 -19.90 19.91
CA VAL A 363 11.67 -19.55 21.20
C VAL A 363 10.92 -18.22 21.09
N ASP A 364 9.73 -18.13 21.68
CA ASP A 364 9.00 -16.87 21.82
C ASP A 364 9.76 -15.94 22.80
N PRO A 365 10.17 -14.74 22.36
CA PRO A 365 10.82 -13.78 23.24
C PRO A 365 10.04 -13.45 24.52
N SER A 366 8.70 -13.52 24.49
CA SER A 366 7.86 -13.24 25.67
C SER A 366 8.00 -14.32 26.75
N GLU A 367 8.06 -15.59 26.35
CA GLU A 367 8.28 -16.73 27.26
C GLU A 367 9.69 -16.69 27.86
N LEU A 368 10.70 -16.40 27.03
CA LEU A 368 12.08 -16.26 27.49
C LEU A 368 12.23 -15.10 28.49
N LEU A 369 11.56 -13.97 28.22
CA LEU A 369 11.51 -12.84 29.15
C LEU A 369 10.92 -13.25 30.50
N ALA A 370 9.78 -13.94 30.51
CA ALA A 370 9.13 -14.41 31.74
C ALA A 370 10.03 -15.37 32.53
N ASN A 371 10.77 -16.26 31.85
CA ASN A 371 11.75 -17.13 32.49
C ASN A 371 12.89 -16.34 33.16
N ILE A 372 13.45 -15.34 32.46
CA ILE A 372 14.51 -14.49 33.03
C ILE A 372 13.98 -13.68 34.23
N GLU A 373 12.76 -13.15 34.16
CA GLU A 373 12.14 -12.45 35.28
C GLU A 373 11.92 -13.38 36.49
N ALA A 374 11.53 -14.64 36.25
CA ALA A 374 11.45 -15.65 37.30
C ALA A 374 12.85 -15.97 37.89
N GLN A 375 13.90 -16.04 37.07
CA GLN A 375 15.28 -16.19 37.54
C GLN A 375 15.69 -15.01 38.42
N ILE A 376 15.43 -13.77 37.99
CA ILE A 376 15.71 -12.56 38.78
C ILE A 376 15.00 -12.62 40.13
N ALA A 377 13.72 -13.01 40.15
CA ALA A 377 12.97 -13.14 41.39
C ALA A 377 13.57 -14.18 42.35
N ARG A 378 13.95 -15.36 41.83
CA ARG A 378 14.62 -16.40 42.62
C ARG A 378 15.95 -15.91 43.21
N ILE A 379 16.79 -15.26 42.40
CA ILE A 379 18.09 -14.76 42.86
C ILE A 379 17.93 -13.62 43.87
N LYS A 380 16.95 -12.72 43.68
CA LYS A 380 16.64 -11.69 44.68
C LYS A 380 16.22 -12.31 46.02
N GLN A 381 15.42 -13.38 46.00
CA GLN A 381 15.04 -14.11 47.21
C GLN A 381 16.25 -14.78 47.87
N GLU A 382 17.11 -15.42 47.08
CA GLU A 382 18.32 -16.04 47.59
C GLU A 382 19.30 -15.01 48.16
N ALA A 383 19.48 -13.87 47.50
CA ALA A 383 20.29 -12.75 47.97
C ALA A 383 19.86 -12.26 49.36
N LEU A 384 18.55 -12.17 49.61
CA LEU A 384 18.02 -11.82 50.93
C LEU A 384 18.39 -12.87 51.98
N SER A 385 18.33 -14.16 51.62
CA SER A 385 18.73 -15.24 52.52
C SER A 385 20.23 -15.28 52.80
N ARG A 386 21.07 -14.90 51.82
CA ARG A 386 22.53 -14.84 51.94
C ARG A 386 23.03 -13.61 52.69
N LYS A 387 22.17 -12.60 52.89
CA LYS A 387 22.54 -11.28 53.42
C LYS A 387 23.36 -11.33 54.71
N GLU A 388 22.96 -12.15 55.70
CA GLU A 388 23.71 -12.23 56.97
C GLU A 388 25.14 -12.75 56.75
N ILE A 389 25.32 -13.73 55.87
CA ILE A 389 26.63 -14.30 55.55
C ILE A 389 27.45 -13.30 54.75
N MET A 390 26.88 -12.64 53.75
CA MET A 390 27.53 -11.59 52.96
C MET A 390 28.02 -10.43 53.83
N ASP A 391 27.18 -9.92 54.75
CA ASP A 391 27.56 -8.87 55.69
C ASP A 391 28.73 -9.30 56.62
N ARG A 392 28.89 -10.61 56.88
CA ARG A 392 30.00 -11.16 57.66
C ARG A 392 31.26 -11.33 56.80
N ILE A 393 31.12 -11.74 55.53
CA ILE A 393 32.20 -11.78 54.54
C ILE A 393 32.80 -10.38 54.38
N ASP A 394 31.97 -9.36 54.17
CA ASP A 394 32.43 -7.97 54.00
C ASP A 394 33.21 -7.47 55.21
N ARG A 395 32.74 -7.79 56.42
CA ARG A 395 33.46 -7.47 57.66
C ARG A 395 34.80 -8.20 57.74
N TRP A 396 34.84 -9.47 57.37
CA TRP A 396 36.08 -10.26 57.34
C TRP A 396 37.07 -9.72 56.30
N LEU A 397 36.63 -9.47 55.06
CA LEU A 397 37.45 -8.88 54.00
C LEU A 397 37.99 -7.50 54.41
N SER A 398 37.17 -6.65 55.05
CA SER A 398 37.61 -5.36 55.58
C SER A 398 38.70 -5.51 56.65
N ALA A 399 38.61 -6.54 57.52
CA ALA A 399 39.64 -6.82 58.51
C ALA A 399 40.94 -7.34 57.85
N CYS A 400 40.82 -8.16 56.79
CA CYS A 400 41.96 -8.58 55.97
C CYS A 400 42.63 -7.41 55.23
N GLU A 401 41.86 -6.44 54.71
CA GLU A 401 42.41 -5.21 54.13
C GLU A 401 43.21 -4.39 55.16
N GLU A 402 42.70 -4.26 56.39
CA GLU A 402 43.44 -3.61 57.49
C GLU A 402 44.68 -4.42 57.94
N GLU A 403 44.65 -5.75 57.83
CA GLU A 403 45.83 -6.62 58.06
C GLU A 403 46.94 -6.33 57.06
N ASN A 404 46.62 -6.31 55.77
CA ASN A 404 47.57 -6.00 54.71
C ASN A 404 48.13 -4.59 54.88
N TRP A 405 47.27 -3.60 55.15
CA TRP A 405 47.71 -2.23 55.42
C TRP A 405 48.66 -2.14 56.62
N LEU A 406 48.38 -2.88 57.70
CA LEU A 406 49.26 -2.93 58.87
C LEU A 406 50.60 -3.60 58.55
N GLU A 407 50.61 -4.63 57.70
CA GLU A 407 51.83 -5.29 57.24
C GLU A 407 52.70 -4.33 56.42
N ASP A 408 52.11 -3.62 55.45
CA ASP A 408 52.79 -2.58 54.67
C ASP A 408 53.33 -1.47 55.58
N TYR A 409 52.52 -1.01 56.54
CA TYR A 409 52.94 -0.01 57.52
C TYR A 409 54.04 -0.50 58.46
N ASN A 410 54.11 -1.81 58.76
CA ASN A 410 55.18 -2.37 59.58
C ASN A 410 56.51 -2.50 58.81
N GLN A 411 56.48 -2.58 57.48
CA GLN A 411 57.66 -2.66 56.61
C GLN A 411 58.26 -1.29 56.28
N ASP A 412 57.51 -0.19 56.47
CA ASP A 412 57.98 1.17 56.23
C ASP A 412 59.07 1.60 57.23
N GLU A 413 60.31 1.78 56.77
CA GLU A 413 61.44 2.26 57.57
C GLU A 413 61.24 3.71 58.09
N ASN A 414 60.43 4.51 57.40
CA ASN A 414 60.16 5.91 57.74
C ASN A 414 58.98 6.08 58.70
N ARG A 415 58.42 4.98 59.21
CA ARG A 415 57.23 4.93 60.06
C ARG A 415 57.26 5.85 61.28
N TYR A 416 58.44 6.04 61.88
CA TYR A 416 58.62 6.82 63.11
C TYR A 416 59.17 8.23 62.86
N ASN A 417 59.31 8.64 61.60
CA ASN A 417 59.69 10.02 61.30
C ASN A 417 58.63 10.97 61.86
N ALA A 418 59.09 11.98 62.62
CA ALA A 418 58.26 12.91 63.40
C ALA A 418 57.51 13.94 62.51
N GLY A 419 56.87 13.48 61.43
CA GLY A 419 55.99 14.27 60.59
C GLY A 419 54.62 14.50 61.21
N ARG A 420 53.96 15.58 60.79
CA ARG A 420 52.60 15.97 61.20
C ARG A 420 51.59 14.89 60.71
N GLY A 421 51.34 13.87 61.52
CA GLY A 421 50.44 12.75 61.18
C GLY A 421 50.82 11.38 61.77
N ALA A 422 52.05 11.22 62.27
CA ALA A 422 52.55 9.95 62.82
C ALA A 422 51.67 9.37 63.96
N HIS A 423 51.15 10.23 64.85
CA HIS A 423 50.26 9.81 65.95
C HIS A 423 48.90 9.28 65.44
N ILE A 424 48.40 9.78 64.31
CA ILE A 424 47.14 9.31 63.70
C ILE A 424 47.35 7.92 63.08
N ASN A 425 48.45 7.74 62.36
CA ASN A 425 48.81 6.44 61.78
C ASN A 425 49.11 5.40 62.87
N LEU A 426 49.76 5.80 63.96
CA LEU A 426 49.98 4.92 65.11
C LEU A 426 48.66 4.50 65.76
N LYS A 427 47.69 5.43 65.90
CA LYS A 427 46.35 5.13 66.40
C LYS A 427 45.57 4.21 65.44
N ARG A 428 45.72 4.37 64.12
CA ARG A 428 45.16 3.45 63.12
C ARG A 428 45.81 2.07 63.21
N ALA A 429 47.13 1.99 63.34
CA ALA A 429 47.85 0.74 63.48
C ALA A 429 47.43 -0.04 64.73
N GLU A 430 47.17 0.64 65.85
CA GLU A 430 46.64 -0.04 67.04
C GLU A 430 45.22 -0.56 66.83
N ARG A 431 44.36 0.23 66.16
CA ARG A 431 43.02 -0.25 65.76
C ARG A 431 43.09 -1.43 64.79
N ALA A 432 44.01 -1.39 63.83
CA ALA A 432 44.23 -2.47 62.87
C ALA A 432 44.72 -3.73 63.59
N ARG A 433 45.65 -3.64 64.56
CA ARG A 433 46.06 -4.80 65.39
C ARG A 433 44.89 -5.44 66.12
N VAL A 434 44.01 -4.64 66.70
CA VAL A 434 42.80 -5.15 67.37
C VAL A 434 41.86 -5.84 66.38
N ALA A 435 41.72 -5.31 65.15
CA ALA A 435 40.94 -5.95 64.09
C ALA A 435 41.58 -7.28 63.64
N VAL A 436 42.90 -7.28 63.41
CA VAL A 436 43.69 -8.46 63.02
C VAL A 436 43.59 -9.59 64.05
N ASN A 437 43.71 -9.28 65.34
CA ASN A 437 43.58 -10.26 66.42
C ASN A 437 42.18 -10.91 66.47
N LYS A 438 41.15 -10.25 65.91
CA LYS A 438 39.79 -10.77 65.85
C LYS A 438 39.52 -11.61 64.60
N ILE A 439 40.38 -11.58 63.58
CA ILE A 439 40.16 -12.29 62.32
C ILE A 439 39.94 -13.81 62.53
N PRO A 440 40.73 -14.54 63.35
CA PRO A 440 40.49 -15.98 63.55
C PRO A 440 39.08 -16.28 64.06
N ALA A 441 38.59 -15.50 65.04
CA ALA A 441 37.25 -15.66 65.59
C ALA A 441 36.15 -15.28 64.57
N MET A 442 36.40 -14.30 63.70
CA MET A 442 35.48 -13.93 62.62
C MET A 442 35.37 -15.04 61.56
N VAL A 443 36.49 -15.66 61.17
CA VAL A 443 36.53 -16.78 60.23
C VAL A 443 35.80 -17.99 60.80
N GLU A 444 36.06 -18.36 62.05
CA GLU A 444 35.36 -19.47 62.71
C GLU A 444 33.86 -19.21 62.79
N ASN A 445 33.45 -18.00 63.19
CA ASN A 445 32.04 -17.65 63.24
C ASN A 445 31.37 -17.69 61.85
N LEU A 446 32.08 -17.26 60.81
CA LEU A 446 31.60 -17.31 59.43
C LEU A 446 31.44 -18.75 58.93
N ILE A 447 32.37 -19.65 59.22
CA ILE A 447 32.24 -21.09 58.90
C ILE A 447 30.99 -21.67 59.56
N HIS A 448 30.82 -21.49 60.88
CA HIS A 448 29.65 -22.02 61.60
C HIS A 448 28.33 -21.48 61.05
N LYS A 449 28.27 -20.18 60.75
CA LYS A 449 27.08 -19.55 60.18
C LYS A 449 26.78 -20.01 58.76
N THR A 450 27.82 -20.26 57.97
CA THR A 450 27.69 -20.79 56.61
C THR A 450 27.15 -22.22 56.66
N LEU A 451 27.72 -23.09 57.50
CA LEU A 451 27.23 -24.47 57.67
C LEU A 451 25.76 -24.51 58.13
N ALA A 452 25.39 -23.67 59.11
CA ALA A 452 23.99 -23.59 59.55
C ALA A 452 23.03 -23.17 58.43
N TRP A 453 23.46 -22.28 57.53
CA TRP A 453 22.67 -21.90 56.36
C TRP A 453 22.61 -23.02 55.32
N GLU A 454 23.72 -23.73 55.09
CA GLU A 454 23.75 -24.89 54.18
C GLU A 454 22.79 -25.99 54.64
N ASP A 455 22.74 -26.25 55.95
CA ASP A 455 21.81 -27.20 56.57
C ASP A 455 20.34 -26.74 56.46
N GLU A 456 20.06 -25.45 56.65
CA GLU A 456 18.70 -24.89 56.53
C GLU A 456 18.18 -24.92 55.08
N LYS A 457 19.03 -24.59 54.11
CA LYS A 457 18.66 -24.52 52.68
C LYS A 457 18.85 -25.83 51.94
N ASN A 458 19.50 -26.82 52.55
CA ASN A 458 19.88 -28.10 51.95
C ASN A 458 20.66 -27.92 50.63
N MET A 459 21.55 -26.92 50.60
CA MET A 459 22.38 -26.58 49.45
C MET A 459 23.69 -25.94 49.90
N PHE A 460 24.79 -26.19 49.19
CA PHE A 460 26.09 -25.58 49.49
C PHE A 460 26.09 -24.07 49.26
N PHE A 461 26.74 -23.32 50.13
CA PHE A 461 26.95 -21.89 49.95
C PHE A 461 28.12 -21.68 49.00
N LEU A 462 27.80 -21.36 47.75
CA LEU A 462 28.78 -21.05 46.72
C LEU A 462 29.02 -19.53 46.68
N TYR A 463 30.30 -19.15 46.77
CA TYR A 463 30.81 -17.80 46.57
C TYR A 463 31.64 -17.80 45.29
N ASP A 464 31.17 -17.12 44.25
CA ASP A 464 31.79 -17.13 42.91
C ASP A 464 32.05 -18.55 42.38
N GLY A 465 31.10 -19.46 42.59
CA GLY A 465 31.17 -20.86 42.14
C GLY A 465 31.94 -21.82 43.07
N VAL A 466 32.60 -21.31 44.12
CA VAL A 466 33.39 -22.13 45.06
C VAL A 466 32.70 -22.16 46.43
N ARG A 467 32.70 -23.32 47.10
CA ARG A 467 32.10 -23.44 48.44
C ARG A 467 32.84 -22.53 49.44
N LEU A 468 32.12 -21.61 50.09
CA LEU A 468 32.70 -20.62 51.00
C LEU A 468 33.48 -21.24 52.16
N VAL A 469 32.99 -22.35 52.71
CA VAL A 469 33.67 -23.07 53.80
C VAL A 469 35.08 -23.50 53.39
N LEU A 470 35.27 -23.98 52.15
CA LEU A 470 36.59 -24.39 51.65
C LEU A 470 37.54 -23.19 51.54
N ILE A 471 37.05 -22.05 51.05
CA ILE A 471 37.85 -20.81 50.97
C ILE A 471 38.34 -20.39 52.36
N LEU A 472 37.47 -20.49 53.37
CA LEU A 472 37.78 -20.09 54.74
C LEU A 472 38.73 -21.07 55.44
N GLU A 473 38.59 -22.37 55.18
CA GLU A 473 39.51 -23.40 55.67
C GLU A 473 40.91 -23.25 55.06
N GLU A 474 41.00 -23.04 53.75
CA GLU A 474 42.26 -22.77 53.06
C GLU A 474 42.92 -21.49 53.57
N TYR A 475 42.14 -20.43 53.77
CA TYR A 475 42.61 -19.18 54.39
C TYR A 475 43.18 -19.43 55.79
N LYS A 476 42.50 -20.23 56.63
CA LYS A 476 42.95 -20.55 57.99
C LYS A 476 44.31 -21.25 57.97
N LEU A 477 44.49 -22.20 57.05
CA LEU A 477 45.77 -22.91 56.86
C LEU A 477 46.89 -21.96 56.39
N THR A 478 46.62 -21.14 55.38
CA THR A 478 47.61 -20.18 54.84
C THR A 478 48.01 -19.16 55.90
N ARG A 479 47.06 -18.68 56.71
CA ARG A 479 47.33 -17.75 57.81
C ARG A 479 48.26 -18.37 58.86
N GLN A 480 48.00 -19.61 59.27
CA GLN A 480 48.85 -20.32 60.22
C GLN A 480 50.27 -20.48 59.70
N GLN A 481 50.44 -20.88 58.44
CA GLN A 481 51.76 -20.99 57.80
C GLN A 481 52.49 -19.64 57.80
N LYS A 482 51.80 -18.55 57.44
CA LYS A 482 52.38 -17.19 57.49
C LYS A 482 52.79 -16.78 58.90
N GLU A 483 52.00 -17.10 59.93
CA GLU A 483 52.35 -16.79 61.32
C GLU A 483 53.55 -17.61 61.81
N GLU A 484 53.62 -18.90 61.44
CA GLU A 484 54.75 -19.79 61.72
C GLU A 484 56.02 -19.34 61.00
N GLU A 485 55.93 -18.90 59.74
CA GLU A 485 57.04 -18.28 59.02
C GLU A 485 57.50 -16.98 59.66
N LYS A 486 56.58 -16.09 60.04
CA LYS A 486 56.90 -14.86 60.79
C LYS A 486 57.54 -15.19 62.15
N LYS A 487 57.18 -16.31 62.78
CA LYS A 487 57.83 -16.79 64.00
C LYS A 487 59.24 -17.32 63.71
N ARG A 488 59.41 -18.16 62.69
CA ARG A 488 60.72 -18.66 62.24
C ARG A 488 61.67 -17.53 61.85
N HIS A 489 61.21 -16.52 61.10
CA HIS A 489 62.00 -15.34 60.76
C HIS A 489 62.39 -14.53 62.00
N ARG A 490 61.47 -14.36 62.97
CA ARG A 490 61.79 -13.72 64.25
C ARG A 490 62.83 -14.51 65.04
N ASP A 491 62.75 -15.83 65.06
CA ASP A 491 63.69 -16.68 65.78
C ASP A 491 65.06 -16.76 65.07
N GLN A 492 65.10 -16.74 63.74
CA GLN A 492 66.34 -16.57 62.96
C GLN A 492 66.97 -15.20 63.17
N LYS A 493 66.17 -14.12 63.20
CA LYS A 493 66.66 -12.77 63.52
C LYS A 493 67.23 -12.71 64.93
N LYS A 494 66.55 -13.31 65.92
CA LYS A 494 67.10 -13.44 67.29
C LYS A 494 68.41 -14.21 67.33
N LEU A 495 68.52 -15.31 66.57
CA LEU A 495 69.75 -16.09 66.49
C LEU A 495 70.88 -15.29 65.83
N GLN A 496 70.58 -14.54 64.78
CA GLN A 496 71.51 -13.64 64.11
C GLN A 496 71.95 -12.48 65.02
N ASP A 497 71.01 -11.89 65.77
CA ASP A 497 71.29 -10.87 66.79
C ASP A 497 72.11 -11.44 67.96
N LEU A 498 71.86 -12.69 68.38
CA LEU A 498 72.68 -13.41 69.37
C LEU A 498 74.11 -13.65 68.87
N LEU A 499 74.27 -14.07 67.62
CA LEU A 499 75.57 -14.25 66.97
C LEU A 499 76.30 -12.91 66.81
N LEU A 500 75.60 -11.82 66.48
CA LEU A 500 76.14 -10.46 66.45
C LEU A 500 76.58 -10.01 67.85
N THR A 501 75.76 -10.27 68.88
CA THR A 501 76.08 -9.95 70.28
C THR A 501 77.27 -10.77 70.79
N GLU A 502 77.40 -12.04 70.40
CA GLU A 502 78.56 -12.88 70.68
C GLU A 502 79.82 -12.34 69.97
N LYS A 503 79.71 -11.92 68.71
CA LYS A 503 80.80 -11.28 67.95
C LYS A 503 81.21 -9.92 68.53
N GLU A 504 80.25 -9.14 69.03
CA GLU A 504 80.49 -7.89 69.76
C GLU A 504 81.09 -8.15 71.16
N SER A 505 80.80 -9.29 71.80
CA SER A 505 81.43 -9.69 73.07
C SER A 505 82.89 -10.17 72.91
N ILE A 506 83.31 -10.55 71.70
CA ILE A 506 84.71 -10.90 71.37
C ILE A 506 85.58 -9.65 71.14
N TYR A 507 84.98 -8.52 70.75
CA TYR A 507 85.67 -7.22 70.64
C TYR A 507 85.34 -6.35 71.86
N GLY A 508 86.19 -6.46 72.88
CA GLY A 508 86.02 -5.83 74.20
C GLY A 508 85.57 -4.37 74.23
N SER A 509 84.74 -4.09 75.24
CA SER A 509 84.21 -2.82 75.73
C SER A 509 85.04 -1.57 75.40
N LYS A 510 84.44 -0.59 74.73
CA LYS A 510 84.93 0.81 74.73
C LYS A 510 83.80 1.81 75.03
N PRO A 511 84.11 2.89 75.79
CA PRO A 511 83.12 3.75 76.41
C PRO A 511 82.49 4.75 75.43
N SER A 512 81.25 5.11 75.73
CA SER A 512 80.43 6.12 75.06
C SER A 512 81.03 7.54 75.10
N PRO A 513 80.92 8.37 74.04
CA PRO A 513 81.19 9.79 74.13
C PRO A 513 79.91 10.61 74.40
N ARG A 514 79.99 11.39 75.48
CA ARG A 514 79.08 12.44 75.95
C ARG A 514 78.61 13.41 74.85
N LYS A 515 77.37 13.90 74.96
CA LYS A 515 77.01 15.30 74.62
C LYS A 515 76.07 15.95 75.65
N SER A 516 76.56 17.11 76.09
CA SER A 516 76.08 18.27 76.87
C SER A 516 74.59 18.46 77.24
N ASN A 517 74.39 18.86 78.51
CA ASN A 517 73.23 19.57 79.07
C ASN A 517 73.25 21.08 78.76
N SER A 518 72.08 21.67 78.46
CA SER A 518 71.66 23.04 78.83
C SER A 518 70.13 23.09 78.62
N PHE A 519 69.23 23.64 79.42
CA PHE A 519 69.24 24.68 80.44
C PHE A 519 68.20 24.31 81.52
N ARG A 520 68.50 24.59 82.80
CA ARG A 520 67.49 24.92 83.82
C ARG A 520 67.75 26.35 84.27
N LYS A 521 66.67 27.10 84.53
CA LYS A 521 66.67 28.22 85.49
C LYS A 521 65.39 28.18 86.35
N PRO A 522 65.44 28.77 87.56
CA PRO A 522 65.00 28.10 88.79
C PRO A 522 64.03 28.91 89.66
N ASN A 523 63.43 28.25 90.66
CA ASN A 523 63.09 28.70 92.03
C ASN A 523 61.94 27.82 92.55
N GLY A 524 61.88 27.36 93.80
CA GLY A 524 62.73 27.54 94.97
C GLY A 524 62.08 26.81 96.17
N TYR A 525 62.90 26.61 97.21
CA TYR A 525 62.55 26.32 98.61
C TYR A 525 62.28 24.87 99.08
N ARG A 526 63.32 24.36 99.80
CA ARG A 526 63.37 23.65 101.10
C ARG A 526 62.38 22.50 101.34
N ALA A 527 62.87 21.26 101.39
CA ALA A 527 63.38 20.55 102.58
C ALA A 527 62.26 20.13 103.56
N ASN A 528 61.87 18.85 103.59
CA ASN A 528 62.41 17.82 104.50
C ASN A 528 61.60 16.51 104.37
N GLY A 529 62.25 15.37 104.60
CA GLY A 529 61.67 14.24 105.35
C GLY A 529 60.76 13.23 104.63
N ASN A 530 61.32 12.02 104.46
CA ASN A 530 60.71 10.68 104.42
C ASN A 530 59.18 10.53 104.59
N GLY A 531 58.62 9.60 103.81
CA GLY A 531 57.63 8.66 104.33
C GLY A 531 56.49 8.27 103.39
N SER A 532 56.60 7.06 102.83
CA SER A 532 55.56 6.03 102.77
C SER A 532 54.17 6.31 102.14
N MET A 533 53.89 5.49 101.12
CA MET A 533 52.61 4.84 100.76
C MET A 533 51.43 5.66 100.18
N THR A 534 50.91 5.07 99.10
CA THR A 534 49.59 5.22 98.43
C THR A 534 48.42 5.20 99.44
N PRO A 535 47.25 5.82 99.18
CA PRO A 535 46.36 5.41 98.07
C PRO A 535 45.42 6.48 97.45
N THR A 536 44.86 6.14 96.29
CA THR A 536 43.59 6.68 95.73
C THR A 536 42.39 6.30 96.63
N PRO A 537 41.09 6.63 96.39
CA PRO A 537 40.41 7.39 95.30
C PRO A 537 39.27 8.34 95.82
N ARG A 538 38.39 8.81 94.90
CA ARG A 538 37.02 9.40 95.06
C ARG A 538 36.96 10.94 95.12
N ARG A 539 35.95 11.67 94.61
CA ARG A 539 34.72 11.41 93.83
C ARG A 539 34.01 12.79 93.60
N ASN A 540 33.33 12.93 92.46
CA ASN A 540 32.19 13.84 92.12
C ASN A 540 32.30 15.38 92.15
N SER A 541 31.79 16.03 91.08
CA SER A 541 30.52 16.82 91.04
C SER A 541 30.52 17.70 89.77
N VAL A 542 29.70 17.44 88.73
CA VAL A 542 28.29 17.87 88.46
C VAL A 542 28.11 19.38 88.21
N GLY A 543 27.46 19.70 87.07
CA GLY A 543 26.81 20.99 86.74
C GLY A 543 26.98 21.38 85.26
N SER A 544 26.30 20.75 84.29
CA SER A 544 24.99 21.10 83.68
C SER A 544 24.87 22.47 82.99
N GLY A 545 24.37 22.47 81.74
CA GLY A 545 23.87 23.67 81.04
C GLY A 545 23.86 23.60 79.50
N THR A 546 22.91 22.85 78.91
CA THR A 546 22.40 23.01 77.51
C THR A 546 21.43 24.22 77.44
N PRO A 547 21.08 24.86 76.28
CA PRO A 547 20.48 24.16 75.11
C PRO A 547 20.64 24.75 73.69
N GLU A 548 20.30 23.87 72.74
CA GLU A 548 19.71 24.01 71.38
C GLU A 548 20.14 25.12 70.39
N LEU A 549 20.37 24.71 69.13
CA LEU A 549 19.65 25.22 67.93
C LEU A 549 19.95 24.33 66.68
N LEU A 550 18.86 23.79 66.11
CA LEU A 550 18.47 23.53 64.71
C LEU A 550 19.51 23.27 63.57
N THR A 551 19.26 22.15 62.88
CA THR A 551 19.52 21.68 61.48
C THR A 551 19.80 22.70 60.35
N PRO A 552 20.09 22.30 59.09
CA PRO A 552 20.86 21.17 58.53
C PRO A 552 21.88 21.68 57.47
N ARG A 553 22.99 20.96 57.18
CA ARG A 553 23.92 21.36 56.10
C ARG A 553 24.01 20.34 54.98
N SER A 554 23.76 20.87 53.79
CA SER A 554 23.62 20.25 52.48
C SER A 554 24.86 19.47 52.02
N PHE A 555 24.58 18.37 51.34
CA PHE A 555 25.49 17.65 50.46
C PHE A 555 25.97 18.58 49.33
N SER A 556 27.28 18.71 49.15
CA SER A 556 27.88 19.07 47.87
C SER A 556 28.77 17.92 47.41
N GLY A 557 28.26 17.19 46.41
CA GLY A 557 29.01 16.16 45.71
C GLY A 557 30.08 16.80 44.82
N ARG A 558 31.34 16.48 45.08
CA ARG A 558 32.37 16.42 44.03
C ARG A 558 32.75 14.96 43.88
N GLN A 559 32.23 14.34 42.82
CA GLN A 559 32.72 13.09 42.28
C GLN A 559 34.12 13.32 41.73
N ASN A 560 35.11 12.62 42.29
CA ASN A 560 36.32 12.26 41.56
C ASN A 560 36.30 10.74 41.47
N GLY A 561 36.04 10.24 40.26
CA GLY A 561 36.08 8.83 39.94
C GLY A 561 37.51 8.31 40.01
N TYR A 562 37.71 7.22 40.75
CA TYR A 562 38.78 6.27 40.51
C TYR A 562 38.17 4.88 40.57
N PHE A 563 38.27 4.20 39.44
CA PHE A 563 38.03 2.77 39.23
C PHE A 563 38.64 1.96 40.39
N LYS A 564 37.81 1.20 41.13
CA LYS A 564 38.29 0.10 41.97
C LYS A 564 37.97 -1.20 41.24
N GLU A 565 38.98 -1.68 40.52
CA GLU A 565 39.02 -3.00 39.91
C GLU A 565 38.93 -4.04 41.06
N MET A 566 37.82 -4.79 41.11
CA MET A 566 37.64 -5.88 42.08
C MET A 566 38.63 -6.99 41.73
N ARG A 567 39.63 -7.16 42.60
CA ARG A 567 40.62 -8.23 42.51
C ARG A 567 39.93 -9.58 42.77
N ARG A 568 39.65 -10.33 41.71
CA ARG A 568 39.30 -11.76 41.77
C ARG A 568 40.41 -12.50 42.55
N LEU A 569 40.03 -13.32 43.51
CA LEU A 569 40.91 -14.37 44.04
C LEU A 569 40.99 -15.46 42.96
N SER A 570 42.02 -15.43 42.12
CA SER A 570 42.27 -16.47 41.11
C SER A 570 43.51 -17.27 41.49
N THR A 571 43.33 -18.57 41.65
CA THR A 571 44.37 -19.59 41.73
C THR A 571 44.90 -19.91 40.34
N ALA A 572 46.16 -19.57 40.05
CA ALA A 572 46.81 -19.85 38.77
C ALA A 572 47.27 -21.32 38.68
N PRO A 573 47.16 -21.97 37.51
CA PRO A 573 47.95 -23.16 37.20
C PRO A 573 49.08 -22.82 36.20
N LEU A 574 50.29 -23.24 36.54
CA LEU A 574 51.45 -23.35 35.66
C LEU A 574 51.33 -24.65 34.84
N ASN A 575 51.47 -24.58 33.51
CA ASN A 575 52.34 -25.46 32.72
C ASN A 575 52.39 -25.06 31.24
N PHE A 576 53.62 -24.84 30.76
CA PHE A 576 53.97 -24.70 29.35
C PHE A 576 54.03 -26.07 28.69
N VAL A 577 53.37 -26.23 27.54
CA VAL A 577 53.75 -27.21 26.51
C VAL A 577 53.78 -26.47 25.18
N ALA A 578 54.94 -26.50 24.54
CA ALA A 578 55.18 -25.96 23.20
C ALA A 578 54.66 -26.91 22.10
N LEU A 579 54.66 -26.40 20.86
CA LEU A 579 54.28 -26.98 19.54
C LEU A 579 52.91 -26.46 19.05
N SER A 580 52.70 -26.02 17.81
CA SER A 580 53.54 -25.89 16.60
C SER A 580 53.17 -24.61 15.82
N LYS A 581 54.05 -24.20 14.90
CA LYS A 581 53.82 -23.17 13.88
C LYS A 581 53.09 -23.79 12.68
N GLU A 582 52.05 -23.11 12.22
CA GLU A 582 51.43 -23.12 10.88
C GLU A 582 50.18 -22.22 11.05
N ASP A 583 49.74 -21.32 10.18
CA ASP A 583 50.24 -20.72 8.95
C ASP A 583 49.33 -19.48 8.73
N THR A 584 49.56 -18.71 7.66
CA THR A 584 48.56 -17.87 6.96
C THR A 584 48.65 -16.36 7.14
N MET A 585 49.19 -15.78 6.07
CA MET A 585 49.07 -14.41 5.61
C MET A 585 47.63 -13.91 5.56
N SER A 586 47.41 -12.64 5.87
CA SER A 586 46.21 -11.91 5.47
C SER A 586 46.57 -10.77 4.51
N TYR A 587 46.06 -10.92 3.29
CA TYR A 587 45.45 -9.93 2.38
C TYR A 587 45.84 -8.44 2.45
N ALA A 588 46.37 -7.96 1.32
CA ALA A 588 46.03 -6.67 0.70
C ALA A 588 45.79 -6.98 -0.80
N SER A 589 44.56 -6.91 -1.32
CA SER A 589 43.81 -5.73 -1.79
C SER A 589 44.34 -5.13 -3.10
N VAL A 590 43.43 -5.14 -4.10
CA VAL A 590 43.31 -4.27 -5.29
C VAL A 590 43.81 -4.80 -6.66
N CYS A 591 42.89 -4.65 -7.63
CA CYS A 591 42.99 -4.57 -9.10
C CYS A 591 42.82 -5.84 -9.94
N GLY A 592 41.72 -5.87 -10.70
CA GLY A 592 41.50 -6.76 -11.84
C GLY A 592 40.14 -6.52 -12.50
N SER A 593 40.03 -5.50 -13.36
CA SER A 593 38.93 -5.37 -14.32
C SER A 593 39.43 -5.78 -15.71
N GLU A 594 38.77 -6.77 -16.28
CA GLU A 594 39.02 -7.34 -17.60
C GLU A 594 38.66 -6.37 -18.74
N LEU A 595 39.50 -6.35 -19.78
CA LEU A 595 39.25 -5.71 -21.06
C LEU A 595 38.84 -6.78 -22.08
N GLY A 596 37.59 -6.73 -22.54
CA GLY A 596 37.12 -7.46 -23.72
C GLY A 596 37.27 -6.60 -24.99
N SER A 597 37.96 -7.16 -25.99
CA SER A 597 38.12 -6.63 -27.36
C SER A 597 36.93 -7.05 -28.27
N PRO A 598 36.97 -6.86 -29.61
CA PRO A 598 36.66 -5.63 -30.35
C PRO A 598 35.44 -5.78 -31.28
N ARG A 599 35.02 -4.67 -31.90
CA ARG A 599 33.94 -4.58 -32.89
C ARG A 599 34.35 -5.11 -34.27
N LEU A 600 33.43 -5.83 -34.93
CA LEU A 600 33.36 -6.02 -36.38
C LEU A 600 31.89 -6.08 -36.82
N ASN A 601 31.60 -5.31 -37.88
CA ASN A 601 30.36 -5.15 -38.67
C ASN A 601 29.22 -4.33 -38.06
#